data_AF-A0A4V1BQY9-F1
#
_entry.id   AF-A0A4V1BQY9-F1
#
_cell.length_a   1.000
_cell.length_b   1.000
_cell.length_c   1.000
_cell.angle_alpha   90.00
_cell.angle_beta   90.00
_cell.angle_gamma   90.00
#
_symmetry.space_group_name_H-M   'P 1'
#
loop_
_entity.id
_entity.type
_entity.pdbx_description
1 polymer ?
#
loop_
_entity_poly.entity_id
_entity_poly.type
_entity_poly.pdbx_seq_one_letter_code
_entity_poly.pdbx_strand_id
1 'polypeptide(L)'
;MWTICAVSKRSAQSVTRSFSTLREDAFVASLIAKPAASGLLPRQIGTVTLSEETPGAITALMPYAGQTRATSTALKTAHGLNFPGPNRSTRGENITACWSGMDQAFLIGGAPDPALAATAALVDQTDAWAVLRLEGKDAAATLARLTPLDLRSAVFKRGHTARSLIGHMSVLITRTGAQGFTILIFRSMAATAVHELETAMTGIAARAALET
;
A
#
# COMPACT_ATOMS: atom_id res chain seq x y z
N MET A 1 27.84 -23.80 57.03
CA MET A 1 28.85 -23.74 55.95
C MET A 1 28.10 -23.63 54.63
N TRP A 2 28.24 -22.48 53.95
CA TRP A 2 27.54 -22.11 52.72
C TRP A 2 27.87 -23.04 51.54
N THR A 3 26.93 -23.23 50.62
CA THR A 3 27.25 -23.31 49.18
C THR A 3 26.06 -22.81 48.37
N ILE A 4 26.28 -21.71 47.64
CA ILE A 4 25.39 -21.17 46.60
C ILE A 4 25.81 -21.87 45.30
N CYS A 5 24.89 -22.57 44.62
CA CYS A 5 25.13 -23.01 43.24
C CYS A 5 24.70 -21.89 42.28
N ALA A 6 25.68 -21.27 41.62
CA ALA A 6 25.47 -20.29 40.57
C ALA A 6 24.79 -20.93 39.34
N VAL A 7 23.70 -20.33 38.88
CA VAL A 7 23.10 -20.62 37.57
C VAL A 7 23.99 -20.03 36.49
N SER A 8 24.71 -20.86 35.74
CA SER A 8 25.37 -20.41 34.52
C SER A 8 24.36 -20.34 33.39
N LYS A 9 24.29 -19.19 32.71
CA LYS A 9 23.55 -19.05 31.46
C LYS A 9 24.28 -19.86 30.40
N ARG A 10 23.67 -20.96 29.93
CA ARG A 10 24.08 -21.62 28.68
C ARG A 10 23.74 -20.66 27.52
N SER A 11 24.73 -19.86 27.12
CA SER A 11 24.74 -19.21 25.82
C SER A 11 25.12 -20.26 24.78
N ALA A 12 24.23 -20.55 23.84
CA ALA A 12 24.58 -21.34 22.67
C ALA A 12 25.64 -20.57 21.86
N GLN A 13 26.89 -21.04 21.90
CA GLN A 13 27.95 -20.58 21.02
C GLN A 13 27.63 -21.08 19.61
N SER A 14 27.01 -20.21 18.84
CA SER A 14 26.93 -20.30 17.39
C SER A 14 27.04 -18.88 16.84
N VAL A 15 27.60 -18.79 15.65
CA VAL A 15 27.74 -17.61 14.77
C VAL A 15 29.03 -16.84 14.95
N THR A 16 30.09 -17.35 14.31
CA THR A 16 31.12 -16.50 13.69
C THR A 16 30.38 -15.50 12.80
N ARG A 17 30.39 -14.23 13.21
CA ARG A 17 29.70 -13.14 12.52
C ARG A 17 30.49 -12.75 11.28
N SER A 18 30.10 -13.25 10.12
CA SER A 18 30.67 -12.85 8.83
C SER A 18 30.03 -11.55 8.31
N PHE A 19 30.04 -10.49 9.11
CA PHE A 19 29.66 -9.16 8.64
C PHE A 19 30.90 -8.28 8.63
N SER A 20 31.38 -7.95 7.42
CA SER A 20 32.56 -7.10 7.18
C SER A 20 32.27 -5.60 7.38
N THR A 21 31.03 -5.24 7.67
CA THR A 21 30.63 -3.86 7.95
C THR A 21 31.05 -3.49 9.37
N LEU A 22 31.99 -2.57 9.50
CA LEU A 22 32.31 -1.95 10.79
C LEU A 22 31.04 -1.30 11.33
N ARG A 23 30.68 -1.61 12.58
CA ARG A 23 29.57 -0.95 13.25
C ARG A 23 30.04 0.47 13.57
N GLU A 24 29.50 1.47 12.89
CA GLU A 24 29.71 2.86 13.27
C GLU A 24 28.99 3.10 14.61
N ASP A 25 29.67 3.71 15.59
CA ASP A 25 29.09 4.07 16.90
C ASP A 25 28.21 5.35 16.83
N ALA A 26 27.82 5.76 15.62
CA ALA A 26 26.98 6.92 15.39
C ALA A 26 25.50 6.50 15.37
N PHE A 27 24.74 6.92 16.38
CA PHE A 27 23.28 6.84 16.37
C PHE A 27 22.72 7.95 15.47
N VAL A 28 21.78 7.61 14.57
CA VAL A 28 21.02 8.62 13.81
C VAL A 28 20.09 9.33 14.79
N ALA A 29 20.51 10.50 15.28
CA ALA A 29 19.87 11.20 16.39
C ALA A 29 18.46 11.75 16.07
N SER A 30 18.09 11.89 14.80
CA SER A 30 16.75 12.31 14.37
C SER A 30 16.50 11.98 12.90
N LEU A 31 15.42 11.27 12.60
CA LEU A 31 14.93 11.05 11.23
C LEU A 31 13.67 11.89 11.00
N ILE A 32 13.70 12.71 9.96
CA ILE A 32 12.52 13.44 9.47
C ILE A 32 11.91 12.60 8.34
N ALA A 33 10.66 12.15 8.53
CA ALA A 33 9.93 11.42 7.50
C ALA A 33 9.76 12.31 6.26
N LYS A 34 10.15 11.78 5.09
CA LYS A 34 9.98 12.46 3.80
C LYS A 34 8.81 11.83 3.03
N PRO A 35 8.00 12.64 2.32
CA PRO A 35 7.03 12.12 1.37
C PRO A 35 7.71 11.24 0.32
N ALA A 36 7.05 10.18 -0.12
CA ALA A 36 7.61 9.23 -1.08
C ALA A 36 7.84 9.89 -2.45
N ALA A 37 6.92 10.75 -2.90
CA ALA A 37 7.10 11.49 -4.15
C ALA A 37 8.06 12.70 -3.99
N SER A 38 8.62 12.92 -2.80
CA SER A 38 9.68 13.93 -2.56
C SER A 38 9.38 15.33 -3.10
N GLY A 39 8.12 15.77 -3.00
CA GLY A 39 7.68 17.09 -3.47
C GLY A 39 7.41 17.21 -4.97
N LEU A 40 7.43 16.10 -5.73
CA LEU A 40 7.09 16.11 -7.15
C LEU A 40 5.59 16.34 -7.43
N LEU A 41 4.74 16.12 -6.42
CA LEU A 41 3.28 16.21 -6.48
C LEU A 41 2.76 17.31 -5.55
N PRO A 42 1.60 17.93 -5.84
CA PRO A 42 0.63 17.57 -6.89
C PRO A 42 0.98 18.06 -8.30
N ARG A 43 0.38 17.44 -9.31
CA ARG A 43 0.43 17.83 -10.72
C ARG A 43 -0.97 17.82 -11.32
N GLN A 44 -1.31 18.84 -12.09
CA GLN A 44 -2.58 18.91 -12.83
C GLN A 44 -2.28 19.14 -14.31
N ILE A 45 -2.80 18.26 -15.16
CA ILE A 45 -2.62 18.32 -16.62
C ILE A 45 -3.94 17.96 -17.29
N GLY A 46 -4.47 18.90 -18.09
CA GLY A 46 -5.81 18.75 -18.65
C GLY A 46 -6.87 18.59 -17.56
N THR A 47 -7.68 17.55 -17.67
CA THR A 47 -8.76 17.25 -16.71
C THR A 47 -8.33 16.41 -15.52
N VAL A 48 -7.05 16.03 -15.44
CA VAL A 48 -6.54 15.03 -14.48
C VAL A 48 -5.56 15.66 -13.50
N THR A 49 -5.74 15.33 -12.22
CA THR A 49 -4.87 15.70 -11.11
C THR A 49 -4.25 14.43 -10.53
N LEU A 50 -2.92 14.47 -10.34
CA LEU A 50 -2.14 13.47 -9.63
C LEU A 50 -1.65 14.10 -8.32
N SER A 51 -1.94 13.48 -7.19
CA SER A 51 -1.48 13.91 -5.86
C SER A 51 -0.91 12.74 -5.05
N GLU A 52 -0.07 13.07 -4.08
CA GLU A 52 0.40 12.11 -3.07
C GLU A 52 -0.48 12.21 -1.83
N GLU A 53 -0.81 11.06 -1.26
CA GLU A 53 -1.47 10.95 0.04
C GLU A 53 -0.47 10.31 1.01
N THR A 54 -0.30 10.90 2.19
CA THR A 54 0.45 10.26 3.27
C THR A 54 -0.46 9.24 3.92
N PRO A 55 -0.25 7.92 3.72
CA PRO A 55 -1.02 6.94 4.45
C PRO A 55 -0.67 7.06 5.94
N GLY A 56 -1.65 6.88 6.83
CA GLY A 56 -1.36 6.72 8.26
C GLY A 56 -0.58 5.44 8.49
N ALA A 57 -1.25 4.30 8.58
CA ALA A 57 -0.63 2.98 8.61
C ALA A 57 -1.01 2.15 7.38
N ILE A 58 -0.10 1.29 6.92
CA ILE A 58 -0.41 0.22 5.96
C ILE A 58 0.01 -1.10 6.58
N THR A 59 -0.95 -2.00 6.81
CA THR A 59 -0.68 -3.32 7.40
C THR A 59 -1.20 -4.43 6.49
N ALA A 60 -0.36 -5.40 6.18
CA ALA A 60 -0.79 -6.65 5.58
C ALA A 60 -1.50 -7.51 6.63
N LEU A 61 -2.76 -7.83 6.35
CA LEU A 61 -3.62 -8.72 7.14
C LEU A 61 -3.78 -10.03 6.36
N MET A 62 -3.34 -11.14 6.95
CA MET A 62 -3.42 -12.48 6.36
C MET A 62 -4.07 -13.43 7.36
N PRO A 63 -5.35 -13.82 7.17
CA PRO A 63 -5.99 -14.82 8.01
C PRO A 63 -5.16 -16.10 8.10
N TYR A 64 -5.13 -16.71 9.29
CA TYR A 64 -4.57 -18.06 9.41
C TYR A 64 -5.43 -19.08 8.65
N ALA A 65 -4.89 -20.27 8.40
CA ALA A 65 -5.59 -21.32 7.66
C ALA A 65 -7.00 -21.57 8.24
N GLY A 66 -8.03 -21.42 7.41
CA GLY A 66 -9.44 -21.60 7.79
C GLY A 66 -10.07 -20.45 8.59
N GLN A 67 -9.32 -19.40 8.94
CA GLN A 67 -9.77 -18.34 9.85
C GLN A 67 -10.38 -17.12 9.15
N THR A 68 -10.51 -17.10 7.81
CA THR A 68 -11.02 -15.94 7.06
C THR A 68 -12.36 -15.40 7.59
N ARG A 69 -13.29 -16.28 8.01
CA ARG A 69 -14.57 -15.86 8.62
C ARG A 69 -14.39 -15.24 10.01
N ALA A 70 -13.54 -15.84 10.83
CA ALA A 70 -13.21 -15.32 12.16
C ALA A 70 -12.51 -13.96 12.06
N THR A 71 -11.53 -13.81 11.17
CA THR A 71 -10.86 -12.55 10.88
C THR A 71 -11.83 -11.50 10.36
N SER A 72 -12.74 -11.85 9.44
CA SER A 72 -13.77 -10.91 8.96
C SER A 72 -14.68 -10.43 10.09
N THR A 73 -15.06 -11.32 11.02
CA THR A 73 -15.87 -10.97 12.19
C THR A 73 -15.11 -10.03 13.14
N ALA A 74 -13.86 -10.35 13.45
CA ALA A 74 -13.00 -9.52 14.29
C ALA A 74 -12.76 -8.14 13.66
N LEU A 75 -12.52 -8.08 12.35
CA LEU A 75 -12.35 -6.84 11.60
C LEU A 75 -13.63 -6.00 11.61
N LYS A 76 -14.81 -6.64 11.55
CA LYS A 76 -16.09 -5.94 11.60
C LYS A 76 -16.33 -5.33 12.98
N THR A 77 -16.01 -6.06 14.05
CA THR A 77 -16.13 -5.57 15.43
C THR A 77 -15.19 -4.40 15.71
N ALA A 78 -13.92 -4.50 15.27
CA ALA A 78 -12.92 -3.50 15.58
C ALA A 78 -12.98 -2.25 14.68
N HIS A 79 -13.27 -2.43 13.39
CA HIS A 79 -13.13 -1.38 12.36
C HIS A 79 -14.39 -1.16 11.52
N GLY A 80 -15.49 -1.87 11.79
CA GLY A 80 -16.71 -1.81 10.97
C GLY A 80 -16.55 -2.40 9.56
N LEU A 81 -15.45 -3.12 9.30
CA LEU A 81 -15.07 -3.64 7.99
C LEU A 81 -15.19 -5.15 7.91
N ASN A 82 -15.70 -5.68 6.80
CA ASN A 82 -15.55 -7.11 6.51
C ASN A 82 -14.21 -7.36 5.82
N PHE A 83 -13.67 -8.58 5.95
CA PHE A 83 -12.53 -8.98 5.13
C PHE A 83 -12.92 -8.92 3.65
N PRO A 84 -12.13 -8.27 2.78
CA PRO A 84 -12.53 -8.06 1.39
C PRO A 84 -12.50 -9.37 0.59
N GLY A 85 -13.49 -9.53 -0.30
CA GLY A 85 -13.46 -10.60 -1.29
C GLY A 85 -12.41 -10.35 -2.38
N PRO A 86 -12.13 -11.35 -3.24
CA PRO A 86 -11.20 -11.21 -4.35
C PRO A 86 -11.49 -9.99 -5.21
N ASN A 87 -10.46 -9.20 -5.51
CA ASN A 87 -10.53 -7.94 -6.27
C ASN A 87 -11.48 -6.88 -5.71
N ARG A 88 -11.80 -6.92 -4.41
CA ARG A 88 -12.67 -5.94 -3.76
C ARG A 88 -11.96 -5.15 -2.67
N SER A 89 -12.48 -3.96 -2.43
CA SER A 89 -12.15 -3.19 -1.24
C SER A 89 -13.40 -2.89 -0.42
N THR A 90 -13.21 -2.77 0.88
CA THR A 90 -14.23 -2.36 1.85
C THR A 90 -13.71 -1.14 2.60
N ARG A 91 -14.53 -0.08 2.66
CA ARG A 91 -14.15 1.22 3.21
C ARG A 91 -14.89 1.47 4.53
N GLY A 92 -14.13 1.81 5.56
CA GLY A 92 -14.62 2.32 6.83
C GLY A 92 -14.41 3.83 6.89
N GLU A 93 -14.51 4.41 8.09
CA GLU A 93 -14.33 5.85 8.31
C GLU A 93 -12.89 6.29 8.03
N ASN A 94 -11.92 5.67 8.71
CA ASN A 94 -10.49 6.05 8.66
C ASN A 94 -9.58 4.93 8.15
N ILE A 95 -10.15 3.79 7.77
CA ILE A 95 -9.41 2.60 7.36
C ILE A 95 -10.11 1.94 6.18
N THR A 96 -9.33 1.51 5.20
CA THR A 96 -9.81 0.77 4.03
C THR A 96 -9.09 -0.56 3.97
N ALA A 97 -9.84 -1.64 3.81
CA ALA A 97 -9.28 -2.95 3.51
C ALA A 97 -9.35 -3.19 1.99
N CYS A 98 -8.20 -3.39 1.35
CA CYS A 98 -8.09 -3.70 -0.06
C CYS A 98 -7.55 -5.11 -0.22
N TRP A 99 -8.26 -5.97 -0.95
CA TRP A 99 -7.73 -7.28 -1.31
C TRP A 99 -6.42 -7.13 -2.08
N SER A 100 -5.40 -7.86 -1.64
CA SER A 100 -4.06 -7.83 -2.22
C SER A 100 -3.61 -9.27 -2.46
N GLY A 101 -4.37 -10.05 -3.22
CA GLY A 101 -4.01 -11.42 -3.65
C GLY A 101 -4.24 -12.52 -2.61
N MET A 102 -4.69 -13.69 -3.08
CA MET A 102 -4.97 -14.87 -2.23
C MET A 102 -5.82 -14.48 -1.00
N ASP A 103 -5.48 -15.00 0.19
CA ASP A 103 -6.04 -14.60 1.47
C ASP A 103 -5.20 -13.49 2.14
N GLN A 104 -4.93 -12.40 1.41
CA GLN A 104 -4.26 -11.22 1.94
C GLN A 104 -5.04 -9.94 1.62
N ALA A 105 -5.10 -9.04 2.59
CA ALA A 105 -5.60 -7.69 2.41
C ALA A 105 -4.61 -6.67 2.98
N PHE A 106 -4.52 -5.50 2.36
CA PHE A 106 -3.90 -4.33 2.98
C PHE A 106 -4.96 -3.51 3.71
N LEU A 107 -4.73 -3.27 5.00
CA LEU A 107 -5.41 -2.26 5.80
C LEU A 107 -4.65 -0.95 5.64
N ILE A 108 -5.31 0.07 5.09
CA ILE A 108 -4.69 1.35 4.72
C ILE A 108 -5.40 2.47 5.48
N GLY A 109 -4.65 3.36 6.13
CA GLY A 109 -5.14 4.53 6.85
C GLY A 109 -4.92 4.40 8.35
N GLY A 110 -5.75 3.63 9.04
CA GLY A 110 -5.65 3.41 10.50
C GLY A 110 -4.78 2.21 10.89
N ALA A 111 -4.22 2.24 12.10
CA ALA A 111 -3.54 1.08 12.68
C ALA A 111 -4.53 -0.06 12.94
N PRO A 112 -4.16 -1.33 12.69
CA PRO A 112 -5.02 -2.47 12.98
C PRO A 112 -5.22 -2.64 14.48
N ASP A 113 -6.37 -3.20 14.86
CA ASP A 113 -6.62 -3.57 16.25
C ASP A 113 -5.73 -4.78 16.60
N PRO A 114 -4.93 -4.74 17.69
CA PRO A 114 -4.08 -5.86 18.08
C PRO A 114 -4.81 -7.19 18.27
N ALA A 115 -6.11 -7.16 18.61
CA ALA A 115 -6.93 -8.37 18.76
C ALA A 115 -7.07 -9.16 17.45
N LEU A 116 -6.86 -8.54 16.29
CA LEU A 116 -6.84 -9.23 14.99
C LEU A 116 -5.74 -10.31 14.93
N ALA A 117 -4.66 -10.15 15.68
CA ALA A 117 -3.55 -11.11 15.77
C ALA A 117 -3.99 -12.50 16.23
N ALA A 118 -5.13 -12.63 16.90
CA ALA A 118 -5.68 -13.93 17.32
C ALA A 118 -6.17 -14.79 16.13
N THR A 119 -6.45 -14.18 14.98
CA THR A 119 -7.04 -14.86 13.82
C THR A 119 -6.26 -14.66 12.51
N ALA A 120 -5.33 -13.71 12.49
CA ALA A 120 -4.57 -13.34 11.31
C ALA A 120 -3.16 -12.85 11.66
N ALA A 121 -2.22 -13.09 10.76
CA ALA A 121 -0.92 -12.41 10.81
C ALA A 121 -1.08 -10.93 10.41
N LEU A 122 -0.40 -10.07 11.16
CA LEU A 122 -0.31 -8.63 10.92
C LEU A 122 1.15 -8.28 10.64
N VAL A 123 1.41 -7.63 9.50
CA VAL A 123 2.74 -7.14 9.14
C VAL A 123 2.65 -5.67 8.75
N ASP A 124 3.33 -4.82 9.51
CA ASP A 124 3.45 -3.40 9.16
C ASP A 124 4.28 -3.25 7.87
N GLN A 125 3.71 -2.54 6.90
CA GLN A 125 4.31 -2.21 5.61
C GLN A 125 4.17 -0.72 5.28
N THR A 126 3.97 0.13 6.29
CA THR A 126 3.71 1.56 6.11
C THR A 126 4.77 2.25 5.24
N ASP A 127 6.06 1.95 5.48
CA ASP A 127 7.17 2.55 4.73
C ASP A 127 7.48 1.85 3.39
N ALA A 128 6.81 0.74 3.06
CA ALA A 128 7.03 0.03 1.80
C ALA A 128 6.33 0.70 0.61
N TRP A 129 5.26 1.47 0.86
CA TRP A 129 4.34 1.95 -0.16
C TRP A 129 4.27 3.48 -0.21
N ALA A 130 4.13 4.00 -1.42
CA ALA A 130 3.61 5.34 -1.70
C ALA A 130 2.14 5.22 -2.11
N VAL A 131 1.32 6.18 -1.69
CA VAL A 131 -0.10 6.24 -2.08
C VAL A 131 -0.30 7.43 -3.00
N LEU A 132 -0.58 7.15 -4.27
CA LEU A 132 -0.89 8.17 -5.26
C LEU A 132 -2.39 8.20 -5.52
N ARG A 133 -2.94 9.41 -5.69
CA ARG A 133 -4.33 9.67 -6.04
C ARG A 133 -4.38 10.26 -7.44
N LEU A 134 -5.10 9.57 -8.33
CA LEU A 134 -5.34 10.03 -9.69
C LEU A 134 -6.84 10.30 -9.87
N GLU A 135 -7.18 11.56 -10.12
CA GLU A 135 -8.56 12.02 -10.18
C GLU A 135 -8.81 12.88 -11.42
N GLY A 136 -9.97 12.72 -12.05
CA GLY A 136 -10.33 13.52 -13.21
C GLY A 136 -11.04 12.73 -14.30
N LYS A 137 -11.67 13.45 -15.24
CA LYS A 137 -12.49 12.86 -16.31
C LYS A 137 -11.72 11.82 -17.11
N ASP A 138 -10.47 12.12 -17.41
CA ASP A 138 -9.63 11.26 -18.22
C ASP A 138 -8.70 10.35 -17.39
N ALA A 139 -8.88 10.24 -16.07
CA ALA A 139 -8.02 9.43 -15.20
C ALA A 139 -7.97 7.96 -15.61
N ALA A 140 -9.11 7.39 -16.01
CA ALA A 140 -9.18 6.01 -16.51
C ALA A 140 -8.43 5.85 -17.85
N ALA A 141 -8.51 6.85 -18.74
CA ALA A 141 -7.81 6.83 -20.03
C ALA A 141 -6.30 6.99 -19.87
N THR A 142 -5.86 7.83 -18.92
CA THR A 142 -4.46 7.94 -18.51
C THR A 142 -3.92 6.61 -18.02
N LEU A 143 -4.59 5.95 -17.06
CA LEU A 143 -4.15 4.66 -16.54
C LEU A 143 -4.17 3.57 -17.62
N ALA A 144 -5.16 3.56 -18.52
CA ALA A 144 -5.26 2.57 -19.58
C ALA A 144 -4.06 2.56 -20.55
N ARG A 145 -3.24 3.62 -20.58
CA ARG A 145 -1.98 3.61 -21.33
C ARG A 145 -0.84 2.88 -20.62
N LEU A 146 -0.93 2.73 -19.30
CA LEU A 146 0.15 2.23 -18.46
C LEU A 146 -0.19 0.88 -17.81
N THR A 147 -1.48 0.50 -17.75
CA THR A 147 -1.92 -0.73 -17.11
C THR A 147 -2.70 -1.64 -18.06
N PRO A 148 -2.54 -2.98 -17.95
CA PRO A 148 -3.34 -3.93 -18.75
C PRO A 148 -4.78 -4.11 -18.25
N LEU A 149 -5.19 -3.45 -17.14
CA LEU A 149 -6.54 -3.58 -16.59
C LEU A 149 -7.59 -2.92 -17.48
N ASP A 150 -8.75 -3.55 -17.63
CA ASP A 150 -9.93 -2.89 -18.21
C ASP A 150 -10.59 -1.97 -17.17
N LEU A 151 -10.29 -0.67 -17.26
CA LEU A 151 -10.76 0.35 -16.32
C LEU A 151 -12.14 0.96 -16.65
N ARG A 152 -12.85 0.42 -17.65
CA ARG A 152 -14.21 0.85 -17.99
C ARG A 152 -15.13 0.72 -16.78
N SER A 153 -16.02 1.69 -16.59
CA SER A 153 -16.96 1.72 -15.45
C SER A 153 -17.87 0.50 -15.36
N ALA A 154 -18.13 -0.17 -16.49
CA ALA A 154 -18.89 -1.42 -16.53
C ALA A 154 -18.13 -2.62 -15.93
N VAL A 155 -16.79 -2.63 -16.01
CA VAL A 155 -15.93 -3.76 -15.60
C VAL A 155 -15.26 -3.47 -14.26
N PHE A 156 -14.50 -2.38 -14.17
CA PHE A 156 -13.78 -2.00 -12.95
C PHE A 156 -14.59 -0.96 -12.16
N LYS A 157 -15.57 -1.43 -11.39
CA LYS A 157 -16.53 -0.59 -10.67
C LYS A 157 -15.91 0.03 -9.42
N ARG A 158 -16.60 1.02 -8.82
CA ARG A 158 -16.19 1.60 -7.53
C ARG A 158 -16.07 0.49 -6.47
N GLY A 159 -14.96 0.48 -5.74
CA GLY A 159 -14.64 -0.58 -4.76
C GLY A 159 -14.06 -1.85 -5.38
N HIS A 160 -13.72 -1.84 -6.68
CA HIS A 160 -12.81 -2.83 -7.25
C HIS A 160 -11.37 -2.41 -6.95
N THR A 161 -10.56 -3.42 -6.66
CA THR A 161 -9.11 -3.29 -6.48
C THR A 161 -8.43 -4.43 -7.21
N ALA A 162 -7.25 -4.21 -7.77
CA ALA A 162 -6.50 -5.27 -8.43
C ALA A 162 -5.00 -4.99 -8.38
N ARG A 163 -4.22 -6.05 -8.16
CA ARG A 163 -2.78 -6.00 -8.43
C ARG A 163 -2.54 -6.02 -9.93
N SER A 164 -1.69 -5.12 -10.39
CA SER A 164 -1.35 -4.98 -11.81
C SER A 164 0.00 -4.26 -11.92
N LEU A 165 0.24 -3.68 -13.08
CA LEU A 165 1.40 -2.87 -13.40
C LEU A 165 0.97 -1.45 -13.79
N ILE A 166 1.85 -0.49 -13.50
CA ILE A 166 1.94 0.80 -14.22
C ILE A 166 3.30 0.78 -14.91
N GLY A 167 3.29 0.69 -16.24
CA GLY A 167 4.48 0.35 -17.01
C GLY A 167 5.02 -1.02 -16.57
N HIS A 168 6.20 -1.03 -15.95
CA HIS A 168 6.85 -2.23 -15.42
C HIS A 168 6.81 -2.32 -13.88
N MET A 169 6.18 -1.36 -13.21
CA MET A 169 6.16 -1.26 -11.74
C MET A 169 4.93 -1.95 -11.17
N SER A 170 5.13 -2.82 -10.18
CA SER A 170 4.03 -3.50 -9.49
C SER A 170 3.21 -2.54 -8.63
N VAL A 171 1.90 -2.58 -8.79
CA VAL A 171 0.96 -1.69 -8.09
C VAL A 171 -0.29 -2.42 -7.63
N LEU A 172 -0.98 -1.83 -6.64
CA LEU A 172 -2.37 -2.14 -6.31
C LEU A 172 -3.24 -0.92 -6.67
N ILE A 173 -4.10 -1.07 -7.67
CA ILE A 173 -4.98 0.00 -8.15
C ILE A 173 -6.37 -0.23 -7.57
N THR A 174 -6.95 0.79 -6.93
CA THR A 174 -8.30 0.76 -6.35
C THR A 174 -9.13 1.89 -6.91
N ARG A 175 -10.32 1.59 -7.46
CA ARG A 175 -11.25 2.64 -7.91
C ARG A 175 -12.07 3.15 -6.73
N THR A 176 -11.81 4.38 -6.33
CA THR A 176 -12.42 5.00 -5.14
C THR A 176 -13.64 5.85 -5.48
N GLY A 177 -13.77 6.32 -6.73
CA GLY A 177 -14.89 7.13 -7.19
C GLY A 177 -15.26 6.87 -8.65
N ALA A 178 -16.18 7.68 -9.19
CA ALA A 178 -16.54 7.62 -10.60
C ALA A 178 -15.34 7.93 -11.51
N GLN A 179 -14.48 8.85 -11.07
CA GLN A 179 -13.31 9.35 -11.80
C GLN A 179 -12.05 9.38 -10.92
N GLY A 180 -12.02 8.57 -9.87
CA GLY A 180 -10.95 8.58 -8.87
C GLY A 180 -10.36 7.20 -8.64
N PHE A 181 -9.03 7.15 -8.61
CA PHE A 181 -8.24 5.95 -8.38
C PHE A 181 -7.19 6.22 -7.29
N THR A 182 -7.03 5.26 -6.38
CA THR A 182 -5.85 5.16 -5.51
C THR A 182 -4.90 4.14 -6.13
N ILE A 183 -3.61 4.47 -6.13
CA ILE A 183 -2.54 3.64 -6.64
C ILE A 183 -1.55 3.45 -5.49
N LEU A 184 -1.43 2.23 -4.98
CA LEU A 184 -0.35 1.85 -4.09
C LEU A 184 0.80 1.35 -4.96
N ILE A 185 1.96 1.98 -4.83
CA ILE A 185 3.20 1.63 -5.54
C ILE A 185 4.35 1.56 -4.56
N PHE A 186 5.40 0.78 -4.84
CA PHE A 186 6.58 0.76 -3.97
C PHE A 186 7.18 2.15 -3.81
N ARG A 187 7.49 2.53 -2.56
CA ARG A 187 8.04 3.85 -2.23
C ARG A 187 9.29 4.20 -3.06
N SER A 188 10.17 3.23 -3.30
CA SER A 188 11.40 3.42 -4.09
C SER A 188 11.15 3.73 -5.57
N MET A 189 9.94 3.45 -6.08
CA MET A 189 9.55 3.67 -7.48
C MET A 189 8.65 4.91 -7.64
N ALA A 190 8.39 5.66 -6.56
CA ALA A 190 7.44 6.78 -6.58
C ALA A 190 7.80 7.85 -7.63
N ALA A 191 9.07 8.27 -7.72
CA ALA A 191 9.51 9.27 -8.70
C ALA A 191 9.31 8.78 -10.15
N THR A 192 9.65 7.52 -10.43
CA THR A 192 9.43 6.90 -11.75
C THR A 192 7.93 6.83 -12.06
N ALA A 193 7.10 6.43 -11.10
CA ALA A 193 5.65 6.39 -11.27
C ALA A 193 5.06 7.76 -11.60
N VAL A 194 5.53 8.81 -10.93
CA VAL A 194 5.11 10.18 -11.21
C VAL A 194 5.47 10.57 -12.64
N HIS A 195 6.70 10.28 -13.08
CA HIS A 195 7.13 10.58 -14.45
C HIS A 195 6.30 9.86 -15.52
N GLU A 196 6.03 8.56 -15.33
CA GLU A 196 5.20 7.77 -16.26
C GLU A 196 3.76 8.29 -16.32
N LEU A 197 3.17 8.60 -15.16
CA LEU A 197 1.82 9.15 -15.07
C LEU A 197 1.75 10.55 -15.70
N GLU A 198 2.71 11.42 -15.44
CA GLU A 198 2.78 12.77 -16.03
C GLU A 198 2.88 12.72 -17.56
N THR A 199 3.69 11.80 -18.08
CA THR A 199 3.82 11.57 -19.53
C THR A 199 2.50 11.09 -20.13
N ALA A 200 1.84 10.12 -19.48
CA ALA A 200 0.53 9.63 -19.94
C ALA A 200 -0.56 10.71 -19.88
N MET A 201 -0.59 11.51 -18.81
CA MET A 201 -1.52 12.64 -18.64
C MET A 201 -1.33 13.67 -19.76
N THR A 202 -0.07 14.04 -20.05
CA THR A 202 0.28 14.99 -21.11
C THR A 202 -0.22 14.51 -22.47
N GLY A 203 0.04 13.25 -22.82
CA GLY A 203 -0.42 12.71 -24.10
C GLY A 203 -1.95 12.60 -24.20
N ILE A 204 -2.68 12.49 -23.08
CA ILE A 204 -4.15 12.40 -23.09
C ILE A 204 -4.70 13.81 -23.32
N ALA A 205 -4.20 14.79 -22.58
CA ALA A 205 -4.57 16.18 -22.72
C ALA A 205 -4.27 16.72 -24.14
N ALA A 206 -3.09 16.39 -24.69
CA ALA A 206 -2.71 16.79 -26.04
C ALA A 206 -3.65 16.20 -27.11
N ARG A 207 -4.07 14.94 -26.96
CA ARG A 207 -5.03 14.33 -27.89
C ARG A 207 -6.40 15.01 -27.81
N ALA A 208 -6.90 15.27 -26.60
CA ALA A 208 -8.18 15.94 -26.40
C ALA A 208 -8.21 17.35 -27.03
N ALA A 209 -7.08 18.06 -26.98
CA ALA A 209 -6.94 19.39 -27.58
C ALA A 209 -6.99 19.39 -29.13
N LEU A 210 -6.73 18.26 -29.79
CA LEU A 210 -6.85 18.12 -31.25
C LEU A 210 -8.28 17.80 -31.70
N GLU A 211 -9.12 17.31 -30.78
CA GLU A 211 -10.51 16.92 -31.04
C GLU A 211 -11.49 18.08 -30.78
N THR A 212 -10.97 19.25 -30.37
CA THR A 212 -11.72 20.49 -30.09
C THR A 212 -11.48 21.52 -31.18
#